data_AF-A0A2K9LHC2-F1
#
_entry.id   AF-A0A2K9LHC2-F1
#
_cell.length_a   1.000
_cell.length_b   1.000
_cell.length_c   1.000
_cell.angle_alpha   90.00
_cell.angle_beta   90.00
_cell.angle_gamma   90.00
#
_symmetry.space_group_name_H-M   'P 1'
#
loop_
_entity.id
_entity.type
_entity.pdbx_description
1 polymer ?
#
loop_
_entity_poly.entity_id
_entity_poly.type
_entity_poly.pdbx_seq_one_letter_code
_entity_poly.pdbx_strand_id
1 'polypeptide(L)'
;MQTDFARPAPSRLRRVETGFSLLEVLIAVLVLAVGLLGMAALQINALKNNQSSFQRTQAVMLSYYMLDAMRANRDDVASGNYDLDKTCEVPASAGTLVSNDHHFWLQAIKDNLGDAQTSCGEIACQGMTCTVTIFWSDDRGTGGAAEQSFSTSTQL
;
A
#
# COMPACT_ATOMS: atom_id res chain seq x y z
N MET A 1 -82.53 0.27 51.12
CA MET A 1 -81.74 -0.99 51.17
C MET A 1 -81.19 -1.24 49.78
N GLN A 2 -79.92 -1.67 49.67
CA GLN A 2 -79.06 -1.81 48.46
C GLN A 2 -78.36 -0.50 48.02
N THR A 3 -77.19 -0.18 48.59
CA THR A 3 -75.81 -0.72 48.42
C THR A 3 -75.05 -0.02 47.30
N ASP A 4 -74.27 0.96 47.75
CA ASP A 4 -73.24 1.73 47.05
C ASP A 4 -72.19 0.79 46.43
N PHE A 5 -72.08 0.77 45.10
CA PHE A 5 -71.05 0.00 44.39
C PHE A 5 -69.80 0.87 44.26
N ALA A 6 -68.89 0.74 45.23
CA ALA A 6 -67.58 1.36 45.20
C ALA A 6 -66.76 0.86 43.98
N ARG A 7 -66.37 1.78 43.10
CA ARG A 7 -65.46 1.50 41.98
C ARG A 7 -64.03 1.31 42.50
N PRO A 8 -63.31 0.23 42.13
CA PRO A 8 -61.91 0.07 42.52
C PRO A 8 -61.05 1.10 41.78
N ALA A 9 -60.20 1.81 42.54
CA ALA A 9 -59.26 2.78 42.00
C ALA A 9 -58.15 2.07 41.20
N PRO A 10 -57.64 2.68 40.10
CA PRO A 10 -56.57 2.09 39.32
C PRO A 10 -55.28 2.02 40.13
N SER A 11 -54.75 0.81 40.30
CA SER A 11 -53.42 0.57 40.85
C SER A 11 -52.37 1.11 39.88
N ARG A 12 -51.78 2.27 40.19
CA ARG A 12 -50.61 2.77 39.48
C ARG A 12 -49.45 1.82 39.76
N LEU A 13 -49.10 0.97 38.79
CA LEU A 13 -47.82 0.27 38.78
C LEU A 13 -46.73 1.36 38.86
N ARG A 14 -46.05 1.43 40.01
CA ARG A 14 -44.92 2.32 40.21
C ARG A 14 -43.80 1.81 39.31
N ARG A 15 -43.63 2.44 38.15
CA ARG A 15 -42.46 2.22 37.29
C ARG A 15 -41.25 2.62 38.13
N VAL A 16 -40.46 1.62 38.54
CA VAL A 16 -39.18 1.86 39.20
C VAL A 16 -38.25 2.29 38.08
N GLU A 17 -38.10 3.60 37.92
CA GLU A 17 -37.04 4.18 37.10
C GLU A 17 -35.71 3.86 37.78
N THR A 18 -35.05 2.79 37.34
CA THR A 18 -33.66 2.53 37.69
C THR A 18 -32.81 3.50 36.89
N GLY A 19 -32.54 4.67 37.45
CA GLY A 19 -31.63 5.64 36.86
C GLY A 19 -30.25 5.03 36.65
N PHE A 20 -29.65 5.28 35.48
CA PHE A 20 -28.29 4.89 35.15
C PHE A 20 -27.32 5.32 36.27
N SER A 21 -26.50 4.41 36.76
CA SER A 21 -25.44 4.75 37.70
C SER A 21 -24.33 5.52 36.97
N LEU A 22 -23.74 6.55 37.58
CA LEU A 22 -22.56 7.25 37.02
C LEU A 22 -21.41 6.29 36.69
N LEU A 23 -21.31 5.20 37.45
CA LEU A 23 -20.32 4.14 37.23
C LEU A 23 -20.57 3.39 35.90
N GLU A 24 -21.83 3.20 35.52
CA GLU A 24 -22.20 2.51 34.28
C GLU A 24 -21.83 3.32 33.05
N VAL A 25 -22.07 4.63 33.08
CA VAL A 25 -21.64 5.55 32.01
C VAL A 25 -20.11 5.61 31.92
N LEU A 26 -19.42 5.63 33.06
CA LEU A 26 -17.95 5.68 33.09
C LEU A 26 -17.32 4.39 32.53
N ILE A 27 -17.90 3.23 32.83
CA ILE A 27 -17.49 1.95 32.24
C ILE A 27 -17.79 1.93 30.74
N ALA A 28 -18.96 2.41 30.31
CA ALA A 28 -19.30 2.47 28.88
C ALA A 28 -18.32 3.35 28.08
N VAL A 29 -17.98 4.52 28.61
CA VAL A 29 -16.99 5.41 27.99
C VAL A 29 -15.59 4.79 28.00
N LEU A 30 -15.20 4.09 29.07
CA LEU A 30 -13.92 3.39 29.15
C LEU A 30 -13.81 2.30 28.09
N VAL A 31 -14.83 1.44 27.97
CA VAL A 31 -14.88 0.36 26.96
C VAL A 31 -14.86 0.96 25.54
N LEU A 32 -15.62 2.03 25.30
CA LEU A 32 -15.64 2.73 24.03
C LEU A 32 -14.26 3.32 23.69
N ALA A 33 -13.58 3.95 24.65
CA ALA A 33 -12.26 4.51 24.46
C ALA A 33 -11.24 3.44 24.06
N VAL A 34 -11.23 2.29 24.75
CA VAL A 34 -10.36 1.14 24.40
C VAL A 34 -10.70 0.59 23.00
N GLY A 35 -11.99 0.48 22.68
CA GLY A 35 -12.44 0.04 21.35
C GLY A 35 -11.97 0.96 20.23
N LEU A 36 -12.04 2.29 20.42
CA LEU A 36 -11.56 3.27 19.44
C LEU A 36 -10.04 3.21 19.24
N LEU A 37 -9.25 3.01 20.31
CA LEU A 37 -7.81 2.81 20.20
C LEU A 37 -7.47 1.54 19.40
N GLY A 38 -8.22 0.45 19.62
CA GLY A 38 -8.08 -0.78 18.84
C GLY A 38 -8.37 -0.56 17.35
N MET A 39 -9.47 0.14 17.03
CA MET A 39 -9.78 0.47 15.63
C MET A 39 -8.75 1.39 14.98
N ALA A 40 -8.22 2.39 15.71
CA ALA A 40 -7.18 3.27 15.20
C ALA A 40 -5.91 2.50 14.81
N ALA A 41 -5.48 1.53 15.64
CA ALA A 41 -4.34 0.68 15.34
C ALA A 41 -4.58 -0.16 14.07
N LEU A 42 -5.79 -0.71 13.89
CA LEU A 42 -6.16 -1.44 12.67
C LEU A 42 -6.15 -0.54 11.43
N GLN A 43 -6.65 0.69 11.53
CA GLN A 43 -6.62 1.66 10.42
C GLN A 43 -5.20 2.01 10.00
N ILE A 44 -4.29 2.24 10.95
CA ILE A 44 -2.88 2.52 10.66
C ILE A 44 -2.23 1.34 9.92
N ASN A 45 -2.48 0.11 10.38
CA ASN A 45 -1.95 -1.09 9.73
C ASN A 45 -2.52 -1.27 8.32
N ALA A 46 -3.82 -1.00 8.12
CA ALA A 46 -4.43 -1.05 6.80
C ALA A 46 -3.80 -0.05 5.82
N LEU A 47 -3.54 1.19 6.26
CA LEU A 47 -2.86 2.20 5.46
C LEU A 47 -1.44 1.78 5.06
N LYS A 48 -0.66 1.24 6.01
CA LYS A 48 0.69 0.72 5.73
C LYS A 48 0.68 -0.41 4.69
N ASN A 49 -0.26 -1.35 4.82
CA ASN A 49 -0.36 -2.48 3.89
C ASN A 49 -0.83 -2.05 2.50
N ASN A 50 -1.72 -1.06 2.43
CA ASN A 50 -2.14 -0.47 1.15
C ASN A 50 -0.96 0.23 0.45
N GLN A 51 -0.12 0.95 1.19
CA GLN A 51 1.06 1.61 0.64
C GLN A 51 2.06 0.59 0.06
N SER A 52 2.36 -0.48 0.80
CA SER A 52 3.24 -1.56 0.34
C SER A 52 2.69 -2.26 -0.92
N SER A 53 1.38 -2.54 -0.92
CA SER A 53 0.70 -3.14 -2.09
C SER A 53 0.74 -2.22 -3.32
N PHE A 54 0.60 -0.91 -3.10
CA PHE A 54 0.72 0.09 -4.16
C PHE A 54 2.14 0.12 -4.74
N GLN A 55 3.18 0.16 -3.92
CA GLN A 55 4.58 0.13 -4.38
C GLN A 55 4.88 -1.12 -5.21
N ARG A 56 4.43 -2.30 -4.75
CA ARG A 56 4.57 -3.56 -5.52
C ARG A 56 3.86 -3.50 -6.86
N THR A 57 2.66 -2.91 -6.90
CA THR A 57 1.92 -2.71 -8.15
C THR A 57 2.66 -1.78 -9.11
N GLN A 58 3.22 -0.68 -8.61
CA GLN A 58 4.02 0.24 -9.43
C GLN A 58 5.28 -0.45 -9.97
N ALA A 59 5.98 -1.25 -9.16
CA ALA A 59 7.13 -2.03 -9.60
C ALA A 59 6.77 -2.99 -10.76
N VAL A 60 5.62 -3.67 -10.67
CA VAL A 60 5.12 -4.54 -11.75
C VAL A 60 4.84 -3.73 -13.01
N MET A 61 4.13 -2.61 -12.91
CA MET A 61 3.80 -1.77 -14.06
C MET A 61 5.06 -1.20 -14.75
N LEU A 62 6.02 -0.72 -13.96
CA LEU A 62 7.25 -0.12 -14.48
C LEU A 62 8.21 -1.15 -15.08
N SER A 63 8.21 -2.39 -14.58
CA SER A 63 8.99 -3.47 -15.20
C SER A 63 8.41 -3.86 -16.56
N TYR A 64 7.07 -3.99 -16.68
CA TYR A 64 6.45 -4.21 -18.00
C TYR A 64 6.66 -3.05 -18.96
N TYR A 65 6.59 -1.80 -18.49
CA TYR A 65 6.91 -0.62 -19.30
C TYR A 65 8.29 -0.73 -19.97
N MET A 66 9.33 -1.08 -19.20
CA MET A 66 10.68 -1.23 -19.75
C MET A 66 10.79 -2.43 -20.69
N LEU A 67 10.15 -3.56 -20.37
CA LEU A 67 10.10 -4.71 -21.26
C LEU A 67 9.44 -4.36 -22.61
N ASP A 68 8.38 -3.56 -22.60
CA ASP A 68 7.70 -3.14 -23.83
C ASP A 68 8.55 -2.14 -24.64
N ALA A 69 9.28 -1.23 -23.97
CA ALA A 69 10.26 -0.37 -24.64
C ALA A 69 11.34 -1.20 -25.35
N MET A 70 11.90 -2.21 -24.67
CA MET A 70 12.87 -3.14 -25.26
C MET A 70 12.28 -3.97 -26.42
N ARG A 71 11.01 -4.38 -26.35
CA ARG A 71 10.31 -5.05 -27.47
C ARG A 71 10.16 -4.15 -28.68
N ALA A 72 9.96 -2.85 -28.47
CA ALA A 72 9.88 -1.88 -29.56
C ALA A 72 11.25 -1.62 -30.21
N ASN A 73 12.34 -1.83 -29.48
CA ASN A 73 13.71 -1.53 -29.92
C ASN A 73 14.66 -2.73 -29.78
N ARG A 74 14.30 -3.84 -30.43
CA ARG A 74 15.01 -5.13 -30.33
C ARG A 74 16.44 -5.10 -30.87
N ASP A 75 16.75 -4.22 -31.81
CA ASP A 75 18.09 -4.14 -32.41
C ASP A 75 19.12 -3.61 -31.38
N ASP A 76 18.72 -2.61 -30.58
CA ASP A 76 19.55 -2.11 -29.47
C ASP A 76 19.69 -3.14 -28.35
N VAL A 77 18.64 -3.92 -28.09
CA VAL A 77 18.71 -5.05 -27.15
C VAL A 77 19.71 -6.10 -27.62
N ALA A 78 19.62 -6.51 -28.90
CA ALA A 78 20.53 -7.50 -29.48
C ALA A 78 21.99 -7.01 -29.48
N SER A 79 22.19 -5.70 -29.51
CA SER A 79 23.48 -5.04 -29.43
C SER A 79 24.00 -4.87 -27.99
N GLY A 80 23.20 -5.23 -26.97
CA GLY A 80 23.54 -5.08 -25.55
C GLY A 80 23.39 -3.65 -25.01
N ASN A 81 22.77 -2.73 -25.75
CA ASN A 81 22.71 -1.32 -25.36
C ASN A 81 21.75 -1.06 -24.19
N TYR A 82 20.76 -1.94 -23.98
CA TYR A 82 19.81 -1.83 -22.87
C TYR A 82 20.32 -2.33 -21.52
N ASP A 83 21.46 -3.05 -21.49
CA ASP A 83 22.04 -3.55 -20.24
C ASP A 83 22.36 -2.39 -19.29
N LEU A 84 21.95 -2.55 -18.04
CA LEU A 84 22.07 -1.52 -17.01
C LEU A 84 22.34 -2.19 -15.67
N ASP A 85 23.56 -1.99 -15.16
CA ASP A 85 23.92 -2.39 -13.80
C ASP A 85 22.96 -1.74 -12.79
N LYS A 86 22.72 -2.41 -11.65
CA LYS A 86 21.89 -1.86 -10.57
C LYS A 86 22.33 -0.43 -10.24
N THR A 87 21.44 0.52 -10.49
CA THR A 87 21.65 1.94 -10.19
C THR A 87 20.41 2.55 -9.55
N CYS A 88 20.64 3.43 -8.59
CA CYS A 88 19.62 4.24 -7.93
C CYS A 88 19.68 5.70 -8.42
N GLU A 89 20.68 6.04 -9.24
CA GLU A 89 20.80 7.34 -9.87
C GLU A 89 20.13 7.36 -11.23
N VAL A 90 19.48 8.47 -11.55
CA VAL A 90 18.82 8.66 -12.85
C VAL A 90 19.90 9.03 -13.87
N PRO A 91 20.17 8.18 -14.89
CA PRO A 91 21.15 8.49 -15.92
C PRO A 91 20.73 9.73 -16.70
N ALA A 92 21.69 10.49 -17.21
CA ALA A 92 21.37 11.63 -18.06
C ALA A 92 20.73 11.16 -19.39
N SER A 93 19.73 11.88 -19.87
CA SER A 93 19.23 11.73 -21.24
C SER A 93 20.33 12.14 -22.22
N ALA A 94 20.93 11.19 -22.93
CA ALA A 94 22.05 11.41 -23.85
C ALA A 94 21.60 11.50 -25.33
N GLY A 95 20.30 11.67 -25.57
CA GLY A 95 19.73 11.88 -26.90
C GLY A 95 19.50 10.60 -27.71
N THR A 96 19.88 9.42 -27.21
CA THR A 96 19.48 8.13 -27.80
C THR A 96 18.16 7.66 -27.18
N LEU A 97 17.39 6.87 -27.92
CA LEU A 97 16.15 6.28 -27.41
C LEU A 97 16.40 5.49 -26.12
N VAL A 98 17.41 4.61 -26.11
CA VAL A 98 17.80 3.83 -24.93
C VAL A 98 18.12 4.71 -23.72
N SER A 99 18.91 5.78 -23.90
CA SER A 99 19.25 6.69 -22.79
C SER A 99 18.03 7.42 -22.23
N ASN A 100 17.06 7.73 -23.09
CA ASN A 100 15.80 8.34 -22.68
C ASN A 100 14.93 7.33 -21.94
N ASP A 101 14.84 6.09 -22.43
CA ASP A 101 14.09 5.02 -21.78
C ASP A 101 14.63 4.75 -20.37
N HIS A 102 15.96 4.61 -20.21
CA HIS A 102 16.61 4.47 -18.91
C HIS A 102 16.33 5.66 -17.99
N HIS A 103 16.45 6.89 -18.50
CA HIS A 103 16.19 8.11 -17.75
C HIS A 103 14.75 8.16 -17.23
N PHE A 104 13.76 8.02 -18.12
CA PHE A 104 12.34 8.10 -17.75
C PHE A 104 11.92 6.95 -16.84
N TRP A 105 12.43 5.74 -17.08
CA TRP A 105 12.12 4.58 -16.26
C TRP A 105 12.66 4.71 -14.84
N LEU A 106 13.93 5.09 -14.66
CA LEU A 106 14.50 5.29 -13.32
C LEU A 106 13.91 6.49 -12.61
N GLN A 107 13.61 7.58 -13.33
CA GLN A 107 12.87 8.71 -12.78
C GLN A 107 11.49 8.25 -12.26
N ALA A 108 10.76 7.48 -13.06
CA ALA A 108 9.45 6.95 -12.65
C ALA A 108 9.54 5.99 -11.46
N ILE A 109 10.59 5.17 -11.38
CA ILE A 109 10.86 4.32 -10.19
C ILE A 109 10.99 5.20 -8.95
N LYS A 110 11.82 6.24 -9.00
CA LYS A 110 12.05 7.16 -7.87
C LYS A 110 10.78 7.91 -7.47
N ASP A 111 9.97 8.33 -8.45
CA ASP A 111 8.75 9.10 -8.20
C ASP A 111 7.62 8.24 -7.60
N ASN A 112 7.60 6.93 -7.87
CA ASN A 112 6.44 6.08 -7.56
C ASN A 112 6.68 5.05 -6.44
N LEU A 113 7.91 4.60 -6.21
CA LEU A 113 8.20 3.52 -5.26
C LEU A 113 8.64 4.04 -3.87
N GLY A 114 8.84 5.35 -3.71
CA GLY A 114 9.03 5.98 -2.41
C GLY A 114 10.42 6.57 -2.22
N ASP A 115 11.22 6.00 -1.32
CA ASP A 115 12.53 6.58 -0.99
C ASP A 115 13.46 6.55 -2.20
N ALA A 116 13.66 7.73 -2.78
CA ALA A 116 14.45 7.93 -3.99
C ALA A 116 15.90 7.43 -3.84
N GLN A 117 16.45 7.32 -2.63
CA GLN A 117 17.82 6.84 -2.45
C GLN A 117 17.96 5.32 -2.45
N THR A 118 16.86 4.60 -2.22
CA THR A 118 16.85 3.13 -2.17
C THR A 118 16.07 2.50 -3.32
N SER A 119 15.42 3.33 -4.15
CA SER A 119 14.67 2.89 -5.32
C SER A 119 15.60 2.81 -6.52
N CYS A 120 15.85 1.60 -7.00
CA CYS A 120 16.89 1.30 -7.99
C CYS A 120 16.35 0.38 -9.09
N GLY A 121 16.99 0.40 -10.25
CA GLY A 121 16.68 -0.45 -11.38
C GLY A 121 17.92 -1.17 -11.91
N GLU A 122 17.72 -2.37 -12.44
CA GLU A 122 18.72 -3.19 -13.12
C GLU A 122 18.09 -3.85 -14.35
N ILE A 123 18.84 -3.93 -15.43
CA ILE A 123 18.46 -4.63 -16.67
C ILE A 123 19.63 -5.53 -17.05
N ALA A 124 19.38 -6.83 -17.10
CA ALA A 124 20.37 -7.82 -17.48
C ALA A 124 19.85 -8.68 -18.63
N CYS A 125 20.47 -8.55 -19.80
CA CYS A 125 20.15 -9.32 -21.00
C CYS A 125 21.21 -10.39 -21.29
N GLN A 126 20.75 -11.60 -21.59
CA GLN A 126 21.58 -12.69 -22.12
C GLN A 126 21.08 -13.02 -23.52
N GLY A 127 21.70 -12.41 -24.52
CA GLY A 127 21.16 -12.39 -25.89
C GLY A 127 19.81 -11.68 -25.90
N MET A 128 18.76 -12.35 -26.41
CA MET A 128 17.40 -11.81 -26.46
C MET A 128 16.57 -12.09 -25.21
N THR A 129 17.14 -12.70 -24.16
CA THR A 129 16.43 -12.93 -22.89
C THR A 129 16.83 -11.86 -21.90
N CYS A 130 15.93 -10.92 -21.61
CA CYS A 130 16.19 -9.81 -20.71
C CYS A 130 15.42 -9.96 -19.41
N THR A 131 16.09 -9.63 -18.31
CA THR A 131 15.53 -9.61 -16.96
C THR A 131 15.59 -8.19 -16.43
N VAL A 132 14.43 -7.65 -16.09
CA VAL A 132 14.29 -6.34 -15.46
C VAL A 132 14.04 -6.54 -13.99
N THR A 133 14.89 -5.95 -13.14
CA THR A 133 14.77 -6.01 -11.69
C THR A 133 14.64 -4.61 -11.11
N ILE A 134 13.63 -4.41 -10.27
CA ILE A 134 13.38 -3.15 -9.56
C ILE A 134 13.54 -3.41 -8.06
N PHE A 135 14.24 -2.51 -7.38
CA PHE A 135 14.52 -2.56 -5.95
C PHE A 135 13.93 -1.33 -5.26
N TRP A 136 13.42 -1.48 -4.04
CA TRP A 136 12.96 -0.37 -3.20
C TRP A 136 12.94 -0.75 -1.71
N SER A 137 12.91 0.21 -0.80
CA SER A 137 12.68 -0.05 0.64
C SER A 137 11.19 -0.06 0.99
N ASP A 138 10.77 -1.05 1.78
CA ASP A 138 9.44 -1.12 2.42
C ASP A 138 9.56 -1.23 3.95
N ASP A 139 10.64 -0.69 4.54
CA ASP A 139 10.91 -0.69 5.99
C ASP A 139 9.78 -0.07 6.85
N ARG A 140 8.97 0.82 6.25
CA ARG A 140 7.82 1.47 6.88
C ARG A 140 6.56 0.61 6.92
N GLY A 141 6.50 -0.46 6.11
CA GLY A 141 5.39 -1.42 6.06
C GLY A 141 5.33 -2.34 7.28
N THR A 142 4.17 -2.92 7.57
CA THR A 142 4.09 -3.93 8.64
C THR A 142 4.74 -5.23 8.18
N GLY A 143 5.82 -5.65 8.86
CA GLY A 143 6.63 -6.79 8.41
C GLY A 143 7.47 -6.52 7.16
N GLY A 144 7.65 -5.24 6.79
CA GLY A 144 8.44 -4.86 5.62
C GLY A 144 9.95 -5.02 5.82
N ALA A 145 10.69 -4.99 4.71
CA ALA A 145 12.14 -5.14 4.70
C ALA A 145 12.82 -3.88 4.17
N ALA A 146 14.06 -3.65 4.61
CA ALA A 146 14.91 -2.55 4.14
C ALA A 146 15.22 -2.61 2.63
N GLU A 147 15.10 -3.79 2.02
CA GLU A 147 15.14 -3.95 0.58
C GLU A 147 14.10 -4.99 0.15
N GLN A 148 13.27 -4.60 -0.82
CA GLN A 148 12.37 -5.43 -1.59
C GLN A 148 12.84 -5.43 -3.04
N SER A 149 12.62 -6.53 -3.75
CA SER A 149 12.85 -6.59 -5.18
C SER A 149 11.71 -7.27 -5.93
N PHE A 150 11.53 -6.85 -7.17
CA PHE A 150 10.63 -7.49 -8.13
C PHE A 150 11.39 -7.69 -9.44
N SER A 151 11.38 -8.92 -9.95
CA SER A 151 12.10 -9.28 -11.16
C SER A 151 11.16 -9.93 -12.16
N THR A 152 11.23 -9.48 -13.41
CA THR A 152 10.46 -10.04 -14.54
C THR A 152 11.42 -10.36 -15.67
N SER A 153 11.34 -11.57 -16.21
CA SER A 153 12.15 -12.02 -17.34
C SER A 153 11.28 -12.24 -18.56
N THR A 154 11.76 -11.84 -19.74
CA THR A 154 11.12 -12.13 -21.03
C THR A 154 12.16 -12.44 -22.09
N GLN A 155 11.78 -13.30 -23.03
CA GLN A 155 12.44 -13.37 -24.32
C GLN A 155 11.83 -12.33 -25.25
N LEU A 156 12.66 -11.56 -25.94
CA LEU A 156 12.28 -10.45 -26.82
C LEU A 156 12.25 -10.88 -28.28
#